data_AF-A0A8J7NZR4-F1
#
_entry.id   AF-A0A8J7NZR4-F1
#
_cell.length_a   1.000
_cell.length_b   1.000
_cell.length_c   1.000
_cell.angle_alpha   90.00
_cell.angle_beta   90.00
_cell.angle_gamma   90.00
#
_symmetry.space_group_name_H-M   'P 1'
#
loop_
_entity.id
_entity.type
_entity.pdbx_description
1 polymer ?
#
loop_
_entity_poly.entity_id
_entity_poly.type
_entity_poly.pdbx_seq_one_letter_code
_entity_poly.pdbx_strand_id
1 'polypeptide(L)'
;MSLHTSDSLRVSPSVHGNKFDTANRKKAVSNIFENVNQDALIRLFQKAGDMKAEERAKSIFSFAQDPEETAKALMALKQRKKSKFLQIVGLVRHSLKLH
;
A
#
# COMPACT_ATOMS: atom_id res chain seq x y z
N MET A 1 -38.62 -0.45 19.60
CA MET A 1 -37.80 -0.88 18.44
C MET A 1 -37.14 0.37 17.87
N SER A 2 -35.88 0.64 18.24
CA SER A 2 -35.15 1.84 17.79
C SER A 2 -34.40 1.51 16.49
N LEU A 3 -34.70 2.23 15.41
CA LEU A 3 -34.01 2.13 14.13
C LEU A 3 -32.71 2.94 14.21
N HIS A 4 -31.58 2.27 14.43
CA HIS A 4 -30.28 2.90 14.23
C HIS A 4 -30.04 3.10 12.73
N THR A 5 -30.10 4.35 12.28
CA THR A 5 -29.63 4.74 10.95
C THR A 5 -28.10 4.79 10.98
N SER A 6 -27.45 3.80 10.39
CA SER A 6 -26.01 3.84 10.15
C SER A 6 -25.71 4.89 9.07
N ASP A 7 -25.37 6.11 9.48
CA ASP A 7 -24.88 7.15 8.57
C ASP A 7 -23.49 6.78 8.06
N SER A 8 -23.45 5.99 6.99
CA SER A 8 -22.23 5.79 6.20
C SER A 8 -21.98 7.03 5.34
N LEU A 9 -21.34 8.04 5.93
CA LEU A 9 -20.89 9.22 5.19
C LEU A 9 -19.88 8.80 4.11
N ARG A 10 -20.31 8.86 2.84
CA ARG A 10 -19.43 8.62 1.69
C ARG A 10 -18.38 9.72 1.61
N VAL A 11 -17.16 9.40 2.03
CA VAL A 11 -16.01 10.29 1.88
C VAL A 11 -15.36 10.00 0.52
N SER A 12 -15.67 10.82 -0.49
CA SER A 12 -15.00 10.75 -1.78
C SER A 12 -14.00 11.91 -1.89
N PRO A 13 -12.73 11.66 -2.31
CA PRO A 13 -11.71 12.72 -2.45
C PRO A 13 -12.06 13.81 -3.47
N SER A 14 -13.07 13.57 -4.31
CA SER A 14 -13.45 14.44 -5.44
C SER A 14 -14.50 15.51 -5.09
N VAL A 15 -15.00 15.53 -3.84
CA VAL A 15 -16.01 16.53 -3.44
C VAL A 15 -15.33 17.86 -3.14
N HIS A 16 -15.59 18.87 -3.98
CA HIS A 16 -15.16 20.25 -3.74
C HIS A 16 -15.60 20.70 -2.34
N GLY A 17 -14.65 21.13 -1.52
CA GLY A 17 -14.89 21.62 -0.15
C GLY A 17 -14.41 20.70 0.98
N ASN A 18 -14.17 19.41 0.70
CA ASN A 18 -13.59 18.52 1.70
C ASN A 18 -12.06 18.65 1.71
N LYS A 19 -11.55 19.59 2.50
CA LYS A 19 -10.11 19.69 2.78
C LYS A 19 -9.75 18.54 3.73
N PHE A 20 -9.08 17.53 3.20
CA PHE A 20 -8.47 16.50 4.05
C PHE A 20 -7.46 17.19 4.97
N ASP A 21 -7.63 17.07 6.29
CA ASP A 21 -6.69 17.59 7.26
C ASP A 21 -5.40 16.77 7.19
N THR A 22 -4.52 17.18 6.27
CA THR A 22 -3.19 16.59 6.09
C THR A 22 -2.22 17.00 7.19
N ALA A 23 -2.50 18.08 7.93
CA ALA A 23 -1.62 18.60 8.97
C ALA A 23 -1.64 17.71 10.22
N ASN A 24 -2.81 17.20 10.60
CA ASN A 24 -2.96 16.26 11.73
C ASN A 24 -2.93 14.79 11.32
N ARG A 25 -2.69 14.49 10.03
CA ARG A 25 -2.63 13.11 9.57
C ARG A 25 -1.46 12.41 10.26
N LYS A 26 -1.76 11.33 11.01
CA LYS A 26 -0.73 10.44 11.56
C LYS A 26 0.24 10.07 10.43
N LYS A 27 1.55 10.21 10.70
CA LYS A 27 2.59 9.78 9.75
C LYS A 27 2.31 8.32 9.40
N ALA A 28 2.29 8.03 8.10
CA ALA A 28 2.14 6.65 7.65
C ALA A 28 3.37 5.86 8.13
N VAL A 29 3.13 4.88 8.98
CA VAL A 29 4.16 3.92 9.40
C VAL A 29 4.25 2.86 8.31
N SER A 30 5.47 2.53 7.89
CA SER A 30 5.72 1.56 6.81
C SER A 30 5.24 0.16 7.14
N ASN A 31 5.29 -0.22 8.42
CA ASN A 31 4.85 -1.53 8.90
C ASN A 31 3.85 -1.39 10.06
N ILE A 32 2.56 -1.52 9.75
CA ILE A 32 1.48 -1.50 10.76
C ILE A 32 1.49 -2.73 11.69
N PHE A 33 2.31 -3.75 11.39
CA PHE A 33 2.44 -4.99 12.15
C PHE A 33 3.76 -5.10 12.90
N GLU A 34 4.60 -4.06 12.93
CA GLU A 34 5.96 -4.09 13.48
C GLU A 34 6.02 -4.60 14.93
N ASN A 35 5.02 -4.24 15.75
CA ASN A 35 4.94 -4.62 17.17
C ASN A 35 3.83 -5.64 17.45
N VAL A 36 3.38 -6.37 16.42
CA VAL A 36 2.31 -7.37 16.55
C VAL A 36 2.91 -8.76 16.51
N ASN A 37 2.58 -9.61 17.49
CA ASN A 37 3.00 -11.00 17.48
C ASN A 37 2.30 -11.77 16.33
N GLN A 38 3.01 -12.73 15.72
CA GLN A 38 2.48 -13.56 14.63
C GLN A 38 1.18 -14.28 15.00
N ASP A 39 1.08 -14.83 16.20
CA ASP A 39 -0.15 -15.51 16.66
C ASP A 39 -1.34 -14.56 16.76
N ALA A 40 -1.10 -13.32 17.20
CA ALA A 40 -2.16 -12.32 17.28
C ALA A 40 -2.68 -11.96 15.87
N LEU A 41 -1.78 -11.93 14.89
CA LEU A 41 -2.10 -11.65 13.49
C LEU A 41 -2.88 -12.81 12.84
N ILE A 42 -2.48 -14.06 13.09
CA ILE A 42 -3.20 -15.25 12.62
C ILE A 42 -4.63 -15.25 13.17
N ARG A 43 -4.79 -15.01 14.48
CA ARG A 43 -6.12 -14.94 15.13
C ARG A 43 -6.98 -13.82 14.56
N LEU A 44 -6.38 -12.67 14.24
CA LEU A 44 -7.07 -11.55 13.60
C LEU A 44 -7.62 -11.96 12.23
N PHE A 45 -6.78 -12.57 11.40
CA PHE A 45 -7.18 -13.02 10.05
C PHE A 45 -8.24 -14.12 10.12
N GLN A 46 -8.11 -15.10 11.02
CA GLN A 46 -9.15 -16.11 11.23
C GLN A 46 -10.49 -15.50 11.62
N LYS A 47 -10.49 -14.54 12.57
CA LYS A 47 -11.72 -13.82 12.97
C LYS A 47 -12.32 -13.00 11.84
N ALA A 48 -11.50 -12.52 10.91
CA ALA A 48 -11.96 -11.83 9.71
C ALA A 48 -12.48 -12.78 8.61
N GLY A 49 -12.50 -14.10 8.84
CA GLY A 49 -12.95 -15.09 7.87
C GLY A 49 -11.90 -15.43 6.80
N ASP A 50 -10.62 -15.15 7.07
CA ASP A 50 -9.55 -15.45 6.13
C ASP A 50 -9.19 -16.94 6.12
N MET A 51 -9.49 -17.61 5.02
CA MET A 51 -9.15 -19.04 4.83
C MET A 51 -7.65 -19.30 4.75
N LYS A 52 -6.83 -18.26 4.51
CA LYS A 52 -5.37 -18.35 4.37
C LYS A 52 -4.64 -17.56 5.46
N ALA A 53 -5.24 -17.46 6.64
CA ALA A 53 -4.72 -16.65 7.75
C ALA A 53 -3.25 -16.94 8.08
N GLU A 54 -2.86 -18.21 8.10
CA GLU A 54 -1.49 -18.60 8.45
C GLU A 54 -0.48 -18.26 7.34
N GLU A 55 -0.83 -18.52 6.08
CA GLU A 55 0.00 -18.14 4.91
C GLU A 55 0.16 -16.61 4.85
N ARG A 56 -0.92 -15.86 5.06
CA ARG A 56 -0.89 -14.40 5.08
C ARG A 56 -0.07 -13.84 6.24
N ALA A 57 -0.18 -14.42 7.42
CA ALA A 57 0.66 -14.00 8.53
C ALA A 57 2.13 -14.27 8.23
N LYS A 58 2.48 -15.49 7.78
CA LYS A 58 3.87 -15.86 7.44
C LYS A 58 4.47 -14.95 6.37
N SER A 59 3.71 -14.56 5.33
CA SER A 59 4.24 -13.69 4.26
C SER A 59 4.58 -12.28 4.73
N ILE A 60 3.89 -11.77 5.76
CA ILE A 60 4.18 -10.47 6.37
C ILE A 60 5.49 -10.51 7.15
N PHE A 61 5.76 -11.60 7.87
CA PHE A 61 7.00 -11.76 8.65
C PHE A 61 8.19 -12.21 7.79
N SER A 62 7.98 -13.01 6.74
CA SER A 62 9.06 -13.49 5.86
C SER A 62 9.74 -12.34 5.11
N PHE A 63 8.96 -11.35 4.66
CA PHE A 63 9.49 -10.18 3.96
C PHE A 63 10.34 -9.26 4.87
N ALA A 64 10.15 -9.34 6.18
CA ALA A 64 10.88 -8.52 7.13
C ALA A 64 12.24 -9.14 7.55
N GLN A 65 12.45 -10.44 7.29
CA GLN A 65 13.61 -11.17 7.82
C GLN A 65 14.76 -11.38 6.83
N ASP A 66 14.54 -11.21 5.51
CA ASP A 66 15.63 -11.30 4.53
C ASP A 66 16.03 -9.91 3.99
N PRO A 67 17.09 -9.29 4.53
CA PRO A 67 17.60 -8.01 4.04
C PRO A 67 18.15 -8.10 2.61
N GLU A 68 18.60 -9.28 2.17
CA GLU A 68 19.15 -9.47 0.83
C GLU A 68 18.04 -9.52 -0.22
N GLU A 69 16.97 -10.26 0.05
CA GLU A 69 15.80 -10.31 -0.83
C GLU A 69 15.11 -8.93 -0.90
N THR A 70 15.04 -8.22 0.23
CA THR A 70 14.54 -6.84 0.28
C THR A 70 15.40 -5.90 -0.58
N ALA A 71 16.73 -5.98 -0.47
CA ALA A 71 17.65 -5.18 -1.28
C ALA A 71 17.49 -5.47 -2.79
N LYS A 72 17.34 -6.75 -3.16
CA LYS A 72 17.08 -7.17 -4.56
C LYS A 72 15.77 -6.58 -5.09
N ALA A 73 14.69 -6.65 -4.30
CA ALA A 73 13.39 -6.07 -4.68
C ALA A 73 13.47 -4.54 -4.88
N LEU A 74 14.17 -3.83 -3.99
CA LEU A 74 14.38 -2.39 -4.09
C LEU A 74 15.19 -2.01 -5.33
N MET A 75 16.22 -2.78 -5.66
CA MET A 75 17.05 -2.56 -6.86
C MET A 75 16.23 -2.78 -8.13
N ALA A 76 15.41 -3.84 -8.20
CA ALA A 76 14.50 -4.08 -9.32
C ALA A 76 13.50 -2.92 -9.51
N LEU A 77 12.95 -2.39 -8.40
CA LEU A 77 12.05 -1.24 -8.44
C LEU A 77 12.74 0.03 -8.97
N LYS A 78 13.97 0.30 -8.51
CA LYS A 78 14.79 1.43 -8.98
C LYS A 78 15.09 1.32 -10.47
N GLN A 79 15.43 0.13 -10.96
CA GLN A 79 15.67 -0.12 -12.38
C GLN A 79 14.40 0.07 -13.21
N ARG A 80 13.24 -0.41 -12.73
CA ARG A 80 11.95 -0.22 -13.40
C ARG A 80 11.59 1.26 -13.55
N LYS A 81 11.80 2.07 -12.50
CA LYS A 81 11.56 3.52 -12.55
C LYS A 81 12.44 4.21 -13.60
N LYS A 82 13.73 3.86 -13.64
CA LYS A 82 14.66 4.38 -14.66
C LYS A 82 14.23 3.99 -16.08
N SER A 83 13.87 2.72 -16.30
CA SER A 83 13.42 2.23 -17.61
C SER A 83 12.16 2.97 -18.09
N LYS A 84 11.15 3.13 -17.22
CA LYS A 84 9.95 3.91 -17.56
C LYS A 84 10.27 5.36 -17.92
N PHE A 85 11.18 5.99 -17.18
CA PHE A 85 11.59 7.36 -17.49
C PHE A 85 12.25 7.45 -18.87
N LEU A 86 13.16 6.52 -19.19
CA LEU A 86 13.80 6.47 -20.51
C LEU A 86 12.81 6.24 -21.65
N GLN A 87 11.80 5.39 -21.45
CA GLN A 87 10.73 5.18 -22.43
C GLN A 87 9.93 6.46 -22.69
N ILE A 88 9.58 7.21 -21.64
CA ILE A 88 8.85 8.47 -21.77
C ILE A 88 9.70 9.52 -22.51
N VAL A 89 10.97 9.67 -22.13
CA VAL A 89 11.89 10.61 -22.82
C VAL A 89 12.10 10.22 -24.28
N GLY A 90 12.22 8.93 -24.57
CA GLY A 90 12.32 8.41 -25.94
C GLY A 90 11.09 8.78 -26.77
N LEU A 91 9.90 8.53 -26.23
CA LEU A 91 8.63 8.87 -26.90
C LEU A 91 8.55 10.36 -27.22
N VAL A 92 8.86 11.24 -26.25
CA VAL A 92 8.85 12.69 -26.43
C VAL A 92 9.81 13.12 -27.55
N ARG A 93 11.03 12.57 -27.60
CA ARG A 93 11.98 12.87 -28.69
C ARG A 93 11.49 12.41 -30.06
N HIS A 94 10.83 11.26 -30.13
CA HIS A 94 10.26 10.77 -31.39
C HIS A 94 9.12 11.67 -31.87
N SER A 95 8.25 12.14 -30.97
CA SER A 95 7.18 13.08 -31.32
C SER A 95 7.71 14.43 -31.79
N LEU A 96 8.79 14.95 -31.20
CA LEU A 96 9.42 16.22 -31.60
C LEU A 96 10.16 16.14 -32.94
N LYS A 97 10.54 14.95 -33.42
CA LYS A 97 11.21 14.77 -34.73
C LYS A 97 10.23 14.59 -35.90
N LEU A 98 8.95 14.36 -35.62
CA LEU A 98 7.91 14.15 -36.61
C LEU A 98 7.08 15.42 -36.91
N HIS A 99 7.52 16.57 -36.40
CA HIS A 99 6.97 17.91 -36.65
C HIS A 99 8.11 18.84 -37.06
#